data_AF-A0A7Y3L4K9-F1
#
_entry.id   AF-A0A7Y3L4K9-F1
#
_cell.length_a   1.000
_cell.length_b   1.000
_cell.length_c   1.000
_cell.angle_alpha   90.00
_cell.angle_beta   90.00
_cell.angle_gamma   90.00
#
_symmetry.space_group_name_H-M   'P 1'
#
loop_
_entity.id
_entity.type
_entity.pdbx_description
1 polymer ?
#
loop_
_entity_poly.entity_id
_entity_poly.type
_entity_poly.pdbx_seq_one_letter_code
_entity_poly.pdbx_strand_id
1 'polypeptide(L)' 'MKHRTTIMLPYELKRRAARRAKARGVSFGELVRESLSALLTDAPDLEDSLLADGAVYRGKTPRDLAAEHDRYLYGADA' A
#
# COMPACT_ATOMS: atom_id res chain seq x y z
N MET A 1 16.84 -4.74 -6.66
CA MET A 1 17.47 -5.03 -7.99
C MET A 1 16.53 -4.51 -9.08
N LYS A 2 17.02 -4.00 -10.21
CA LYS A 2 16.16 -3.47 -11.30
C LYS A 2 15.85 -4.58 -12.31
N HIS A 3 14.59 -4.82 -12.61
CA HIS A 3 14.13 -5.77 -13.64
C HIS A 3 13.85 -5.04 -14.95
N ARG A 4 14.15 -5.67 -16.10
CA ARG A 4 13.83 -5.10 -17.41
C ARG A 4 12.36 -5.34 -17.73
N THR A 5 11.58 -4.27 -17.76
CA THR A 5 10.16 -4.31 -18.13
C THR A 5 9.96 -3.55 -19.43
N THR A 6 9.37 -4.19 -20.43
CA THR A 6 8.98 -3.55 -21.69
C THR A 6 7.51 -3.20 -21.62
N ILE A 7 7.18 -1.91 -21.75
CA ILE A 7 5.80 -1.43 -21.81
C ILE A 7 5.55 -0.74 -23.14
N MET A 8 4.34 -0.91 -23.68
CA MET A 8 3.88 -0.11 -24.80
C MET A 8 3.26 1.18 -24.28
N LEU A 9 3.69 2.31 -24.82
CA LEU A 9 3.14 3.62 -24.49
C LEU A 9 2.59 4.27 -25.77
N PRO A 10 1.42 4.94 -25.71
CA PRO A 10 0.98 5.79 -26.80
C PRO A 10 2.09 6.77 -27.21
N TYR A 11 2.26 6.97 -28.51
CA TYR A 11 3.34 7.80 -29.06
C TYR A 11 3.37 9.20 -28.44
N GLU A 12 2.21 9.84 -28.33
CA GLU A 12 2.05 11.17 -27.75
C GLU A 12 2.48 11.21 -26.27
N LEU A 13 2.13 10.18 -25.50
CA LEU A 13 2.48 10.08 -24.08
C LEU A 13 4.00 9.94 -23.92
N LYS A 14 4.62 9.06 -24.71
CA LYS A 14 6.09 8.91 -24.74
C LYS A 14 6.77 10.22 -25.12
N ARG A 15 6.29 10.93 -26.15
CA ARG A 15 6.86 12.22 -26.59
C ARG A 15 6.79 13.27 -25.49
N ARG A 16 5.64 13.39 -24.80
CA ARG A 16 5.46 14.35 -23.70
C ARG A 16 6.34 14.02 -22.51
N ALA A 17 6.39 12.75 -22.09
CA ALA A 17 7.23 12.31 -20.98
C ALA A 17 8.73 12.50 -21.28
N ALA A 18 9.20 12.20 -22.50
CA ALA A 18 10.58 12.44 -22.90
C ALA A 18 10.98 13.93 -22.84
N ARG A 19 10.11 14.82 -23.31
CA ARG A 19 10.33 16.28 -23.19
C ARG A 19 10.40 16.73 -21.73
N ARG A 20 9.51 16.22 -20.88
CA ARG A 20 9.50 16.52 -19.44
C ARG A 20 10.77 16.02 -18.74
N ALA A 21 11.23 14.81 -19.05
CA ALA A 21 12.45 14.25 -18.50
C ALA A 21 13.67 15.11 -18.89
N LYS A 22 13.78 15.48 -20.17
CA LYS A 22 14.83 16.38 -20.67
C LYS A 22 14.81 17.74 -19.96
N ALA A 23 13.64 18.35 -19.81
CA ALA A 23 13.48 19.63 -19.12
C ALA A 23 13.87 19.55 -17.63
N ARG A 24 13.78 18.37 -17.00
CA ARG A 24 14.19 18.12 -15.61
C ARG A 24 15.65 17.66 -15.47
N GLY A 25 16.36 17.42 -16.58
CA GLY A 25 17.72 16.88 -16.52
C GLY A 25 17.81 15.42 -16.03
N VAL A 26 16.71 14.66 -16.10
CA VAL A 26 16.66 13.25 -15.66
C VAL A 26 16.44 12.30 -16.84
N SER A 27 16.76 11.03 -16.67
CA SER A 27 16.45 10.02 -17.69
C SER A 27 14.95 9.76 -17.80
N PHE A 28 14.49 9.32 -18.97
CA PHE A 28 13.09 8.91 -19.17
C PHE A 28 12.66 7.83 -18.17
N GLY A 29 13.54 6.84 -17.92
CA GLY A 29 13.25 5.77 -16.97
C GLY A 29 13.17 6.26 -15.53
N GLU A 30 13.89 7.32 -15.17
CA GLU A 30 13.77 7.93 -13.84
C GLU A 30 12.42 8.63 -13.69
N LEU A 31 12.03 9.44 -14.68
CA LEU A 31 10.71 10.08 -14.69
C LEU A 31 9.58 9.05 -14.56
N VAL A 32 9.67 7.93 -15.28
CA VAL A 32 8.67 6.85 -15.20
C VAL A 32 8.61 6.25 -13.80
N ARG A 33 9.77 5.95 -13.19
CA ARG A 33 9.83 5.40 -11.82
C ARG A 33 9.24 6.36 -10.80
N GLU A 34 9.65 7.63 -10.81
CA GLU A 34 9.15 8.64 -9.88
C GLU A 34 7.63 8.85 -10.03
N SER A 35 7.12 8.87 -11.27
CA SER A 35 5.69 9.04 -11.53
C SER A 35 4.88 7.86 -11.02
N LEU A 36 5.38 6.63 -11.21
CA LEU A 36 4.76 5.42 -10.68
C LEU A 36 4.82 5.38 -9.15
N SER A 37 5.97 5.70 -8.55
CA SER A 37 6.12 5.77 -7.10
C SER A 37 5.16 6.78 -6.49
N ALA A 38 5.07 7.99 -7.03
CA ALA A 38 4.14 9.01 -6.53
C ALA A 38 2.68 8.55 -6.58
N LEU A 39 2.26 7.89 -7.67
CA LEU A 39 0.90 7.35 -7.78
C LEU A 39 0.61 6.20 -6.81
N LEU A 40 1.62 5.39 -6.50
CA LEU A 40 1.47 4.23 -5.61
C LEU A 40 1.62 4.59 -4.14
N THR A 41 2.34 5.66 -3.78
CA THR A 41 2.44 6.15 -2.40
C THR A 41 1.10 6.69 -1.89
N ASP A 42 0.29 7.30 -2.75
CA ASP A 42 -1.04 7.81 -2.41
C ASP A 42 -2.15 6.75 -2.59
N ALA A 43 -1.82 5.57 -3.12
CA ALA A 43 -2.77 4.46 -3.20
C ALA A 43 -2.86 3.80 -1.82
N PRO A 44 -4.06 3.66 -1.22
CA PRO A 44 -4.20 2.79 -0.05
C PRO A 44 -3.69 1.41 -0.45
N ASP A 45 -2.79 0.87 0.35
CA ASP A 45 -2.18 -0.44 0.12
C ASP A 45 -3.33 -1.43 -0.09
N LEU A 46 -3.40 -2.04 -1.28
CA LEU A 46 -4.63 -2.67 -1.73
C LEU A 46 -5.01 -3.90 -0.90
N GLU A 47 -4.13 -4.44 -0.06
CA GLU A 47 -4.49 -5.39 1.00
C GLU A 47 -3.45 -5.38 2.15
N ASP A 48 -3.62 -4.52 3.15
CA ASP A 48 -3.17 -4.92 4.49
C ASP A 48 -4.19 -5.93 5.01
N SER A 49 -3.87 -7.22 5.01
CA SER A 49 -4.81 -8.26 5.48
C SER A 49 -5.29 -8.04 6.91
N LEU A 50 -4.52 -7.32 7.75
CA LEU A 50 -4.93 -6.94 9.10
C LEU A 50 -6.00 -5.83 9.08
N LEU A 51 -5.91 -4.87 8.17
CA LEU A 51 -6.82 -3.72 8.07
C LEU A 51 -7.98 -3.95 7.09
N ALA A 52 -7.83 -4.92 6.18
CA ALA A 52 -8.86 -5.38 5.26
C ALA A 52 -9.86 -6.34 5.93
N ASP A 53 -9.50 -6.92 7.09
CA ASP A 53 -10.42 -7.74 7.88
C ASP A 53 -11.45 -6.87 8.61
N GLY A 54 -12.71 -7.00 8.20
CA GLY A 54 -13.87 -6.34 8.82
C GLY A 54 -14.71 -7.26 9.70
N ALA A 55 -14.25 -8.48 9.99
CA ALA A 55 -15.00 -9.43 10.80
C ALA A 55 -15.08 -8.97 12.26
N VAL A 56 -16.26 -8.48 12.67
CA VAL A 56 -16.53 -8.09 14.06
C VAL A 56 -17.45 -9.10 14.72
N TYR A 57 -17.02 -9.68 15.84
CA TYR A 57 -17.88 -10.52 16.68
C TYR A 57 -18.95 -9.65 17.37
N ARG A 58 -20.23 -9.89 17.05
CA ARG A 58 -21.39 -9.12 17.57
C ARG A 58 -22.13 -9.78 18.74
N GLY A 59 -21.60 -10.88 19.27
CA GLY A 59 -22.18 -11.56 20.42
C GLY A 59 -22.04 -10.76 21.72
N LYS A 60 -22.71 -11.23 22.78
CA LYS A 60 -22.57 -10.61 24.11
C LYS A 60 -21.19 -10.94 24.68
N THR A 61 -20.46 -9.90 25.08
CA THR A 61 -19.18 -10.03 25.78
C THR A 61 -19.14 -9.12 27.01
N PRO A 62 -18.33 -9.45 28.03
CA PRO A 62 -18.04 -8.53 29.12
C PRO A 62 -17.42 -7.22 28.60
N ARG A 63 -17.75 -6.10 29.27
CA ARG A 63 -17.23 -4.77 28.88
C ARG A 63 -15.71 -4.63 29.10
N ASP A 64 -15.17 -5.40 30.02
CA ASP A 64 -13.78 -5.44 30.43
C ASP A 64 -12.98 -6.57 29.75
N LEU A 65 -13.56 -7.26 28.76
CA LEU A 65 -12.95 -8.44 28.12
C LEU A 65 -11.52 -8.18 27.61
N ALA A 66 -11.26 -6.99 27.05
CA ALA A 66 -9.93 -6.64 26.56
C ALA A 66 -8.95 -6.32 27.69
N ALA A 67 -9.43 -5.66 28.76
CA ALA A 67 -8.59 -5.26 29.89
C ALA A 67 -8.21 -6.47 30.77
N GLU A 68 -9.13 -7.40 30.94
CA GLU A 68 -9.00 -8.58 31.80
C GLU A 68 -8.84 -9.86 30.98
N HIS A 69 -8.22 -9.78 29.79
CA HIS A 69 -8.16 -10.90 28.86
C HIS A 69 -7.50 -12.14 29.47
N ASP A 70 -6.48 -11.99 30.31
CA ASP A 70 -5.83 -13.11 30.98
C ASP A 70 -6.80 -13.89 31.88
N ARG A 71 -7.62 -13.18 32.65
CA ARG A 71 -8.66 -13.80 33.48
C ARG A 71 -9.65 -14.60 32.65
N TYR A 72 -10.05 -14.09 31.48
CA TYR A 72 -11.05 -14.74 30.64
C TYR A 72 -10.47 -15.86 29.76
N LEU A 73 -9.20 -15.77 29.35
CA LEU A 73 -8.54 -16.75 28.49
C LEU A 73 -7.86 -17.87 29.30
N TYR A 74 -7.28 -17.54 30.45
CA TYR A 74 -6.44 -18.44 31.24
C TYR A 74 -7.00 -18.74 32.64
N GLY A 75 -7.97 -17.96 33.12
CA GLY A 75 -8.54 -18.12 34.45
C GLY A 75 -7.80 -17.30 35.51
N ALA A 76 -8.22 -17.40 36.77
CA ALA A 76 -7.72 -16.55 37.88
C ALA A 76 -6.39 -17.02 38.50
N ASP A 77 -5.78 -18.08 37.95
CA ASP A 77 -4.57 -18.72 38.47
C ASP A 77 -3.30 -18.39 37.64
N ALA A 78 -3.37 -17.38 36.77
CA ALA A 78 -2.28 -16.90 35.93
C ALA A 78 -1.39 -15.86 36.64
#